data_AF-A0A8J5XQN4-F1
#
_entry.id   AF-A0A8J5XQN4-F1
#
_cell.length_a   1.000
_cell.length_b   1.000
_cell.length_c   1.000
_cell.angle_alpha   90.00
_cell.angle_beta   90.00
_cell.angle_gamma   90.00
#
_symmetry.space_group_name_H-M   'P 1'
#
loop_
_entity.id
_entity.type
_entity.pdbx_description
1 polymer ?
#
loop_
_entity_poly.entity_id
_entity_poly.type
_entity_poly.pdbx_seq_one_letter_code
_entity_poly.pdbx_strand_id
1 'polypeptide(L)'
;MQVFRVEPNVKEFVRHVLGRVHEEKPQFEVVRKLPGGGELRRYAPHVVAQTVWKPRAGAEPFTDTREPFFALANYIGVFGEAHNTKPNDGEPEKVPMTAAVTMGRAPEKIAMTAPVQTGEATAAGEGARFMRFMLPSTYTLATAPRPTNPAVQLVEVPAKLIVAVSFSGRLTARSVDVRGARLVQAIAADGVLTPVSGDARPWYAAGFNPPWTLPPLRTNEVYVEVLDAGAPIGHSGVSAAQLQTAAAVQSKAAASSTLEMVAAGLLVGATVAGASVWWTGARPRVP
;
A
#
# COMPACT_ATOMS: atom_id res chain seq x y z
N MET A 1 -43.44 1.49 -14.84
CA MET A 1 -42.01 1.38 -15.20
C MET A 1 -41.41 2.79 -15.15
N GLN A 2 -40.96 3.24 -13.98
CA GLN A 2 -40.31 4.55 -13.86
C GLN A 2 -38.83 4.39 -14.19
N VAL A 3 -38.44 4.95 -15.34
CA VAL A 3 -37.04 5.09 -15.72
C VAL A 3 -36.44 6.16 -14.83
N PHE A 4 -35.69 5.77 -13.80
CA PHE A 4 -34.87 6.69 -13.02
C PHE A 4 -33.74 7.20 -13.90
N ARG A 5 -33.98 8.35 -14.54
CA ARG A 5 -32.96 9.09 -15.27
C ARG A 5 -32.12 9.84 -14.25
N VAL A 6 -30.97 9.27 -13.88
CA VAL A 6 -29.93 10.00 -13.15
C VAL A 6 -29.38 11.03 -14.13
N GLU A 7 -29.77 12.30 -14.02
CA GLU A 7 -29.08 13.36 -14.76
C GLU A 7 -27.68 13.51 -14.16
N PRO A 8 -26.60 13.26 -14.92
CA PRO A 8 -25.26 13.55 -14.43
C PRO A 8 -25.16 15.05 -14.22
N ASN A 9 -24.74 15.47 -13.02
CA ASN A 9 -24.43 16.87 -12.75
C ASN A 9 -23.26 17.28 -13.65
N VAL A 10 -23.58 17.90 -14.80
CA VAL A 10 -22.64 18.26 -15.86
C VAL A 10 -21.48 19.10 -15.32
N LYS A 11 -21.75 19.94 -14.32
CA LYS A 11 -20.75 20.78 -13.66
C LYS A 11 -19.72 19.93 -12.90
N GLU A 12 -20.17 18.92 -12.17
CA GLU A 12 -19.28 17.98 -11.48
C GLU A 12 -18.51 17.11 -12.47
N PHE A 13 -19.15 16.63 -13.54
CA PHE A 13 -18.46 15.88 -14.59
C PHE A 13 -17.32 16.70 -15.22
N VAL A 14 -17.58 17.93 -15.65
CA VAL A 14 -16.57 18.82 -16.26
C VAL A 14 -15.43 19.13 -15.28
N ARG A 15 -15.71 19.31 -13.99
CA ARG A 15 -14.68 19.52 -12.96
C ARG A 15 -13.74 18.33 -12.81
N HIS A 16 -14.28 17.11 -12.79
CA HIS A 16 -13.48 15.89 -12.75
C HIS A 16 -12.62 15.74 -14.00
N VAL A 17 -13.17 16.05 -15.19
CA VAL A 17 -12.40 16.04 -16.45
C VAL A 17 -11.16 16.95 -16.35
N LEU A 18 -11.30 18.09 -15.67
CA LEU A 18 -10.24 19.08 -15.41
C LEU A 18 -9.35 18.78 -14.19
N GLY A 19 -9.49 17.62 -13.56
CA GLY A 19 -8.60 17.16 -12.49
C GLY A 19 -8.90 17.67 -11.08
N ARG A 20 -10.02 18.38 -10.87
CA ARG A 20 -10.42 18.81 -9.52
C ARG A 20 -10.93 17.62 -8.70
N VAL A 21 -10.54 17.56 -7.43
CA VAL A 21 -10.90 16.52 -6.47
C VAL A 21 -11.57 17.20 -5.28
N HIS A 22 -12.85 16.90 -5.05
CA HIS A 22 -13.68 17.51 -4.00
C HIS A 22 -14.07 16.52 -2.90
N GLU A 23 -13.89 15.24 -3.18
CA GLU A 23 -14.10 14.14 -2.27
C GLU A 23 -13.17 14.25 -1.07
N GLU A 24 -13.63 13.73 0.06
CA GLU A 24 -12.81 13.63 1.27
C GLU A 24 -11.52 12.87 0.96
N LYS A 25 -10.38 13.39 1.45
CA LYS A 25 -9.06 12.80 1.26
C LYS A 25 -8.55 12.22 2.57
N PRO A 26 -7.63 11.25 2.53
CA PRO A 26 -6.93 10.81 3.72
C PRO A 26 -6.28 12.00 4.43
N GLN A 27 -6.56 12.17 5.70
CA GLN A 27 -5.97 13.21 6.53
C GLN A 27 -4.53 12.83 6.88
N PHE A 28 -3.60 13.73 6.62
CA PHE A 28 -2.20 13.55 6.98
C PHE A 28 -1.54 14.85 7.39
N GLU A 29 -0.50 14.73 8.21
CA GLU A 29 0.43 15.80 8.55
C GLU A 29 1.74 15.59 7.79
N VAL A 30 2.28 16.63 7.15
CA VAL A 30 3.63 16.58 6.57
C VAL A 30 4.63 16.76 7.70
N VAL A 31 5.33 15.69 8.07
CA VAL A 31 6.35 15.68 9.12
C VAL A 31 7.61 16.38 8.64
N ARG A 32 8.12 16.00 7.45
CA ARG A 32 9.27 16.64 6.80
C ARG A 32 9.33 16.31 5.31
N LYS A 33 10.09 17.10 4.56
CA LYS A 33 10.40 16.82 3.15
C LYS A 33 11.70 16.02 3.03
N LEU A 34 11.75 15.12 2.06
CA LEU A 34 12.93 14.36 1.68
C LEU A 34 13.49 14.88 0.33
N PRO A 35 14.77 14.61 0.02
CA PRO A 35 15.33 14.86 -1.30
C PRO A 35 14.49 14.22 -2.42
N GLY A 36 14.51 14.83 -3.61
CA GLY A 36 13.80 14.30 -4.78
C GLY A 36 12.28 14.52 -4.76
N GLY A 37 11.77 15.37 -3.85
CA GLY A 37 10.36 15.75 -3.78
C GLY A 37 9.48 14.78 -2.98
N GLY A 38 10.08 13.87 -2.22
CA GLY A 38 9.35 13.03 -1.28
C GLY A 38 8.90 13.80 -0.05
N GLU A 39 7.77 13.42 0.53
CA GLU A 39 7.26 13.96 1.79
C GLU A 39 7.04 12.81 2.77
N LEU A 40 7.64 12.90 3.97
CA LEU A 40 7.28 12.06 5.09
C LEU A 40 5.98 12.59 5.67
N ARG A 41 4.94 11.76 5.63
CA ARG A 41 3.58 12.09 6.07
C ARG A 41 3.14 11.13 7.15
N ARG A 42 2.49 11.67 8.18
CA ARG A 42 1.80 10.88 9.22
C ARG A 42 0.32 10.82 8.89
N TYR A 43 -0.18 9.63 8.61
CA TYR A 43 -1.59 9.39 8.33
C TYR A 43 -2.33 8.99 9.60
N ALA A 44 -3.52 9.55 9.80
CA ALA A 44 -4.42 9.15 10.88
C ALA A 44 -5.01 7.75 10.62
N PRO A 45 -5.43 7.01 11.67
CA PRO A 45 -6.20 5.79 11.51
C PRO A 45 -7.47 6.06 10.71
N HIS A 46 -7.85 5.13 9.84
CA HIS A 46 -9.07 5.23 9.04
C HIS A 46 -9.53 3.84 8.58
N VAL A 47 -10.82 3.73 8.25
CA VAL A 47 -11.38 2.48 7.71
C VAL A 47 -11.29 2.48 6.20
N VAL A 48 -10.99 1.32 5.64
CA VAL A 48 -11.00 1.08 4.19
C VAL A 48 -11.89 -0.12 3.85
N ALA A 49 -12.57 -0.03 2.71
CA ALA A 49 -13.07 -1.20 2.01
C ALA A 49 -11.95 -1.73 1.10
N GLN A 50 -11.62 -3.00 1.22
CA GLN A 50 -10.48 -3.65 0.57
C GLN A 50 -10.93 -4.86 -0.24
N THR A 51 -10.35 -5.04 -1.42
CA THR A 51 -10.35 -6.32 -2.14
C THR A 51 -8.91 -6.83 -2.26
N VAL A 52 -8.73 -8.14 -2.15
CA VAL A 52 -7.47 -8.83 -2.44
C VAL A 52 -7.71 -9.86 -3.54
N TRP A 53 -6.86 -9.90 -4.56
CA TRP A 53 -7.01 -10.85 -5.66
C TRP A 53 -5.66 -11.34 -6.17
N LYS A 54 -5.68 -12.53 -6.79
CA LYS A 54 -4.53 -13.03 -7.54
C LYS A 54 -4.66 -12.58 -9.00
N PRO A 55 -3.71 -11.81 -9.54
CA PRO A 55 -3.74 -11.42 -10.95
C PRO A 55 -3.46 -12.62 -11.86
N ARG A 56 -3.77 -12.48 -13.15
CA ARG A 56 -3.41 -13.50 -14.15
C ARG A 56 -1.89 -13.67 -14.22
N ALA A 57 -1.44 -14.88 -14.55
CA ALA A 57 -0.01 -15.15 -14.72
C ALA A 57 0.61 -14.17 -15.73
N GLY A 58 1.72 -13.54 -15.36
CA GLY A 58 2.42 -12.55 -16.20
C GLY A 58 1.73 -11.17 -16.29
N ALA A 59 0.64 -10.91 -15.56
CA ALA A 59 0.00 -9.61 -15.59
C ALA A 59 0.91 -8.53 -15.00
N GLU A 60 1.08 -7.41 -15.71
CA GLU A 60 1.82 -6.24 -15.23
C GLU A 60 1.14 -5.59 -14.00
N PRO A 61 1.87 -4.93 -13.09
CA PRO A 61 1.27 -4.14 -12.03
C PRO A 61 0.22 -3.14 -12.56
N PHE A 62 -0.84 -2.90 -11.78
CA PHE A 62 -1.94 -1.98 -12.12
C PHE A 62 -2.80 -2.40 -13.33
N THR A 63 -2.70 -3.67 -13.73
CA THR A 63 -3.66 -4.36 -14.61
C THR A 63 -4.56 -5.31 -13.81
N ASP A 64 -5.59 -5.87 -14.46
CA ASP A 64 -6.60 -6.74 -13.82
C ASP A 64 -7.32 -6.06 -12.66
N THR A 65 -7.58 -4.76 -12.82
CA THR A 65 -8.13 -3.89 -11.76
C THR A 65 -9.63 -3.68 -11.88
N ARG A 66 -10.26 -4.10 -12.98
CA ARG A 66 -11.67 -3.83 -13.25
C ARG A 66 -12.57 -4.51 -12.22
N GLU A 67 -12.47 -5.83 -12.09
CA GLU A 67 -13.30 -6.59 -11.16
C GLU A 67 -13.17 -6.13 -9.70
N PRO A 68 -11.96 -6.00 -9.11
CA PRO A 68 -11.83 -5.48 -7.75
C PRO A 68 -12.35 -4.05 -7.60
N PHE A 69 -12.16 -3.19 -8.60
CA PHE A 69 -12.72 -1.84 -8.58
C PHE A 69 -14.25 -1.86 -8.56
N PHE A 70 -14.90 -2.67 -9.40
CA PHE A 70 -16.36 -2.77 -9.44
C PHE A 70 -16.93 -3.40 -8.17
N ALA A 71 -16.22 -4.34 -7.54
CA ALA A 71 -16.63 -4.88 -6.25
C ALA A 71 -16.70 -3.78 -5.18
N LEU A 72 -15.67 -2.93 -5.09
CA LEU A 72 -15.65 -1.78 -4.17
C LEU A 72 -16.66 -0.69 -4.55
N ALA A 73 -16.82 -0.40 -5.83
CA ALA A 73 -17.76 0.60 -6.32
C ALA A 73 -19.22 0.19 -6.10
N ASN A 74 -19.54 -1.10 -6.24
CA ASN A 74 -20.86 -1.64 -5.90
C ASN A 74 -21.09 -1.62 -4.39
N TYR A 75 -20.07 -1.93 -3.59
CA TYR A 75 -20.16 -1.82 -2.13
C TYR A 75 -20.59 -0.42 -1.67
N ILE A 76 -20.02 0.65 -2.24
CA ILE A 76 -20.40 2.03 -1.85
C ILE A 76 -21.64 2.57 -2.60
N GLY A 77 -22.12 1.87 -3.64
CA GLY A 77 -23.30 2.27 -4.42
C GLY A 77 -23.05 3.32 -5.51
N VAL A 78 -21.85 3.32 -6.14
CA VAL A 78 -21.53 4.27 -7.24
C VAL A 78 -22.50 4.15 -8.42
N PHE A 79 -22.92 2.92 -8.74
CA PHE A 79 -23.68 2.61 -9.95
C PHE A 79 -25.17 2.33 -9.70
N GLY A 80 -25.68 2.56 -8.49
CA GLY A 80 -27.05 2.21 -8.16
C GLY A 80 -27.26 2.02 -6.67
N GLU A 81 -27.98 0.97 -6.30
CA GLU A 81 -28.10 0.51 -4.92
C GLU A 81 -26.74 0.02 -4.39
N ALA A 82 -26.51 0.21 -3.09
CA ALA A 82 -25.26 -0.21 -2.47
C ALA A 82 -25.32 -1.71 -2.10
N HIS A 83 -24.23 -2.43 -2.36
CA HIS A 83 -24.14 -3.86 -2.05
C HIS A 83 -23.53 -4.06 -0.66
N ASN A 84 -24.25 -3.55 0.34
CA ASN A 84 -23.88 -3.59 1.74
C ASN A 84 -25.15 -3.66 2.63
N THR A 85 -24.96 -3.87 3.92
CA THR A 85 -26.04 -3.85 4.91
C THR A 85 -25.61 -3.05 6.14
N LYS A 86 -26.42 -2.08 6.56
CA LYS A 86 -26.15 -1.31 7.78
C LYS A 86 -26.15 -2.22 9.00
N PRO A 87 -25.28 -1.94 10.00
CA PRO A 87 -25.28 -2.71 11.25
C PRO A 87 -26.57 -2.64 12.06
N ASN A 88 -27.37 -1.56 11.93
CA ASN A 88 -28.49 -1.27 12.82
C ASN A 88 -29.85 -1.82 12.34
N ASP A 89 -30.15 -1.68 11.06
CA ASP A 89 -31.45 -2.03 10.46
C ASP A 89 -31.33 -3.03 9.30
N GLY A 90 -30.11 -3.35 8.86
CA GLY A 90 -29.86 -4.32 7.78
C GLY A 90 -30.10 -3.78 6.37
N GLU A 91 -30.53 -2.52 6.22
CA GLU A 91 -30.83 -1.92 4.92
C GLU A 91 -29.55 -1.46 4.20
N PRO A 92 -29.54 -1.42 2.85
CA PRO A 92 -28.44 -0.86 2.08
C PRO A 92 -28.19 0.64 2.36
N GLU A 93 -26.92 1.03 2.39
CA GLU A 93 -26.50 2.42 2.56
C GLU A 93 -25.53 2.86 1.47
N LYS A 94 -25.83 3.98 0.81
CA LYS A 94 -24.83 4.63 -0.04
C LYS A 94 -23.75 5.27 0.81
N VAL A 95 -22.50 4.84 0.58
CA VAL A 95 -21.34 5.43 1.23
C VAL A 95 -20.78 6.53 0.31
N PRO A 96 -20.60 7.77 0.80
CA PRO A 96 -19.98 8.83 0.00
C PRO A 96 -18.61 8.42 -0.54
N MET A 97 -18.34 8.77 -1.79
CA MET A 97 -17.03 8.54 -2.39
C MET A 97 -15.97 9.41 -1.70
N THR A 98 -14.82 8.80 -1.42
CA THR A 98 -13.61 9.52 -1.03
C THR A 98 -12.60 9.50 -2.18
N ALA A 99 -11.61 10.39 -2.09
CA ALA A 99 -10.46 10.38 -2.97
C ALA A 99 -9.33 9.51 -2.40
N ALA A 100 -8.42 9.14 -3.29
CA ALA A 100 -7.33 8.18 -3.08
C ALA A 100 -7.80 6.71 -3.09
N VAL A 101 -7.88 6.13 -4.29
CA VAL A 101 -7.89 4.68 -4.46
C VAL A 101 -6.46 4.18 -4.34
N THR A 102 -6.15 3.40 -3.31
CA THR A 102 -4.81 2.84 -3.12
C THR A 102 -4.73 1.41 -3.62
N MET A 103 -3.60 1.04 -4.23
CA MET A 103 -3.42 -0.29 -4.82
C MET A 103 -1.95 -0.69 -4.92
N GLY A 104 -1.66 -1.96 -4.68
CA GLY A 104 -0.30 -2.48 -4.64
C GLY A 104 -0.23 -3.99 -4.53
N ARG A 105 0.95 -4.52 -4.22
CA ARG A 105 1.12 -5.93 -3.86
C ARG A 105 0.57 -6.16 -2.46
N ALA A 106 -0.20 -7.23 -2.29
CA ALA A 106 -0.63 -7.66 -0.97
C ALA A 106 0.54 -8.39 -0.29
N PRO A 107 0.78 -8.16 1.02
CA PRO A 107 1.80 -8.89 1.74
C PRO A 107 1.42 -10.38 1.84
N GLU A 108 2.37 -11.28 1.59
CA GLU A 108 2.16 -12.75 1.60
C GLU A 108 1.62 -13.26 2.93
N LYS A 109 2.10 -12.66 4.02
CA LYS A 109 1.47 -12.77 5.33
C LYS A 109 0.74 -11.46 5.58
N ILE A 110 -0.59 -11.55 5.61
CA ILE A 110 -1.44 -10.53 6.19
C ILE A 110 -1.20 -10.58 7.70
N ALA A 111 -0.04 -10.09 8.16
CA ALA A 111 0.16 -9.73 9.56
C ALA A 111 -0.63 -8.42 9.80
N MET A 112 -1.95 -8.49 9.65
CA MET A 112 -2.83 -7.42 10.09
C MET A 112 -2.93 -7.55 11.59
N THR A 113 -2.27 -6.65 12.31
CA THR A 113 -2.52 -6.40 13.72
C THR A 113 -3.81 -5.62 13.94
N ALA A 114 -4.58 -5.34 12.87
CA ALA A 114 -5.80 -4.56 12.90
C ALA A 114 -7.03 -5.45 12.66
N PRO A 115 -8.16 -5.15 13.32
CA PRO A 115 -9.38 -5.91 13.18
C PRO A 115 -9.92 -5.83 11.73
N VAL A 116 -10.30 -6.98 11.18
CA VAL A 116 -10.95 -7.12 9.89
C VAL A 116 -12.39 -7.55 10.14
N GLN A 117 -13.36 -6.88 9.51
CA GLN A 117 -14.72 -7.37 9.44
C GLN A 117 -14.96 -8.01 8.08
N THR A 118 -15.66 -9.16 8.10
CA THR A 118 -15.98 -10.09 6.99
C THR A 118 -14.80 -10.90 6.42
N GLY A 119 -14.94 -12.24 6.50
CA GLY A 119 -14.07 -13.25 5.89
C GLY A 119 -12.80 -13.57 6.68
N GLU A 120 -12.42 -14.85 6.74
CA GLU A 120 -11.05 -15.24 7.12
C GLU A 120 -10.07 -14.37 6.32
N ALA A 121 -9.03 -13.85 6.96
CA ALA A 121 -7.96 -13.14 6.26
C ALA A 121 -7.43 -14.08 5.18
N THR A 122 -7.92 -13.94 3.94
CA THR A 122 -7.52 -14.78 2.83
C THR A 122 -6.03 -14.57 2.69
N ALA A 123 -5.24 -15.57 3.12
CA ALA A 123 -3.79 -15.53 2.97
C ALA A 123 -3.52 -15.13 1.53
N ALA A 124 -2.92 -13.95 1.37
CA ALA A 124 -2.69 -13.41 0.05
C ALA A 124 -1.61 -14.30 -0.56
N GLY A 125 -2.02 -15.26 -1.38
CA GLY A 125 -1.07 -16.16 -2.05
C GLY A 125 -0.02 -15.34 -2.81
N GLU A 126 1.15 -15.93 -3.05
CA GLU A 126 2.25 -15.26 -3.74
C GLU A 126 1.76 -14.52 -5.01
N GLY A 127 2.16 -13.25 -5.13
CA GLY A 127 1.79 -12.38 -6.24
C GLY A 127 0.41 -11.72 -6.13
N ALA A 128 -0.32 -11.90 -5.04
CA ALA A 128 -1.59 -11.22 -4.80
C ALA A 128 -1.46 -9.69 -4.77
N ARG A 129 -2.57 -9.04 -5.11
CA ARG A 129 -2.72 -7.58 -5.17
C ARG A 129 -3.85 -7.13 -4.28
N PHE A 130 -3.78 -5.90 -3.81
CA PHE A 130 -4.86 -5.25 -3.10
C PHE A 130 -5.32 -3.98 -3.80
N MET A 131 -6.57 -3.60 -3.54
CA MET A 131 -7.15 -2.31 -3.85
C MET A 131 -7.99 -1.88 -2.64
N ARG A 132 -7.91 -0.61 -2.27
CA ARG A 132 -8.61 -0.04 -1.13
C ARG A 132 -9.29 1.26 -1.50
N PHE A 133 -10.54 1.39 -1.08
CA PHE A 133 -11.24 2.67 -1.00
C PHE A 133 -11.26 3.09 0.47
N MET A 134 -10.80 4.30 0.74
CA MET A 134 -11.02 4.93 2.05
C MET A 134 -12.54 5.11 2.25
N LEU A 135 -13.02 4.90 3.48
CA LEU A 135 -14.36 5.33 3.86
C LEU A 135 -14.30 6.74 4.45
N PRO A 136 -15.36 7.54 4.31
CA PRO A 136 -15.45 8.83 4.98
C PRO A 136 -15.14 8.74 6.48
N SER A 137 -14.51 9.77 7.05
CA SER A 137 -14.07 9.79 8.46
C SER A 137 -15.20 9.60 9.49
N THR A 138 -16.46 9.74 9.07
CA THR A 138 -17.64 9.43 9.90
C THR A 138 -17.82 7.94 10.16
N TYR A 139 -17.21 7.06 9.35
CA TYR A 139 -17.30 5.62 9.52
C TYR A 139 -16.16 5.08 10.40
N THR A 140 -16.56 4.21 11.32
CA THR A 140 -15.68 3.34 12.11
C THR A 140 -15.92 1.90 11.68
N LEU A 141 -15.06 0.97 12.10
CA LEU A 141 -15.27 -0.44 11.78
C LEU A 141 -16.61 -0.97 12.34
N ALA A 142 -17.10 -0.39 13.44
CA ALA A 142 -18.39 -0.76 14.04
C ALA A 142 -19.60 -0.19 13.29
N THR A 143 -19.45 0.98 12.66
CA THR A 143 -20.56 1.72 12.01
C THR A 143 -20.59 1.57 10.50
N ALA A 144 -19.50 1.14 9.87
CA ALA A 144 -19.44 0.89 8.44
C ALA A 144 -20.45 -0.20 8.01
N PRO A 145 -21.22 0.02 6.92
CA PRO A 145 -22.08 -1.01 6.35
C PRO A 145 -21.31 -2.28 6.01
N ARG A 146 -21.83 -3.44 6.39
CA ARG A 146 -21.18 -4.73 6.12
C ARG A 146 -21.26 -5.06 4.64
N PRO A 147 -20.16 -5.43 3.97
CA PRO A 147 -20.21 -5.84 2.58
C PRO A 147 -21.04 -7.12 2.40
N THR A 148 -21.85 -7.19 1.35
CA THR A 148 -22.55 -8.45 0.99
C THR A 148 -21.70 -9.34 0.06
N ASN A 149 -20.69 -8.77 -0.58
CA ASN A 149 -19.74 -9.50 -1.42
C ASN A 149 -18.55 -10.00 -0.58
N PRO A 150 -18.28 -11.32 -0.51
CA PRO A 150 -17.18 -11.87 0.30
C PRO A 150 -15.78 -11.46 -0.20
N ALA A 151 -15.65 -10.96 -1.42
CA ALA A 151 -14.38 -10.42 -1.93
C ALA A 151 -14.03 -9.04 -1.34
N VAL A 152 -15.01 -8.35 -0.73
CA VAL A 152 -14.83 -7.04 -0.10
C VAL A 152 -14.72 -7.23 1.41
N GLN A 153 -13.66 -6.68 1.99
CA GLN A 153 -13.36 -6.75 3.42
C GLN A 153 -13.29 -5.32 3.97
N LEU A 154 -13.76 -5.12 5.20
CA LEU A 154 -13.54 -3.88 5.91
C LEU A 154 -12.34 -4.02 6.82
N VAL A 155 -11.40 -3.09 6.69
CA VAL A 155 -10.14 -3.11 7.41
C VAL A 155 -9.93 -1.76 8.07
N GLU A 156 -9.57 -1.78 9.35
CA GLU A 156 -9.02 -0.60 10.00
C GLU A 156 -7.52 -0.46 9.66
N VAL A 157 -7.15 0.66 9.03
CA VAL A 157 -5.76 1.00 8.79
C VAL A 157 -5.28 1.84 9.98
N PRO A 158 -4.29 1.37 10.77
CA PRO A 158 -3.80 2.13 11.91
C PRO A 158 -3.02 3.37 11.46
N ALA A 159 -2.71 4.23 12.42
CA ALA A 159 -1.80 5.36 12.18
C ALA A 159 -0.46 4.85 11.64
N LYS A 160 0.05 5.51 10.60
CA LYS A 160 1.29 5.08 9.94
C LYS A 160 2.04 6.23 9.29
N LEU A 161 3.34 6.02 9.11
CA LEU A 161 4.21 6.91 8.38
C LEU A 161 4.37 6.44 6.94
N ILE A 162 4.20 7.36 6.01
CA ILE A 162 4.34 7.11 4.58
C ILE A 162 5.29 8.17 4.02
N VAL A 163 6.29 7.74 3.25
CA VAL A 163 6.97 8.63 2.31
C VAL A 163 6.21 8.62 1.00
N ALA A 164 5.72 9.79 0.59
CA ALA A 164 4.89 9.96 -0.60
C ALA A 164 5.55 10.88 -1.62
N VAL A 165 5.34 10.60 -2.92
CA VAL A 165 5.67 11.55 -4.00
C VAL A 165 4.52 11.64 -5.00
N SER A 166 4.12 12.87 -5.33
CA SER A 166 3.03 13.15 -6.27
C SER A 166 3.54 13.22 -7.71
N PHE A 167 2.68 12.83 -8.66
CA PHE A 167 2.97 12.94 -10.09
C PHE A 167 1.71 13.02 -10.94
N SER A 168 1.86 13.61 -12.13
CA SER A 168 0.81 13.65 -13.15
C SER A 168 0.96 12.57 -14.21
N GLY A 169 -0.13 12.30 -14.93
CA GLY A 169 -0.15 11.33 -16.03
C GLY A 169 -0.92 10.05 -15.71
N ARG A 170 -0.63 9.01 -16.50
CA ARG A 170 -1.25 7.68 -16.35
C ARG A 170 -0.58 6.91 -15.23
N LEU A 171 -1.38 6.23 -14.42
CA LEU A 171 -0.93 5.26 -13.43
C LEU A 171 -0.58 3.95 -14.14
N THR A 172 0.71 3.76 -14.42
CA THR A 172 1.27 2.54 -15.07
C THR A 172 2.39 1.96 -14.22
N ALA A 173 2.71 0.67 -14.40
CA ALA A 173 3.82 0.00 -13.72
C ALA A 173 5.11 0.84 -13.79
N ARG A 174 5.56 1.17 -15.01
CA ARG A 174 6.72 2.02 -15.25
C ARG A 174 6.68 3.36 -14.51
N SER A 175 5.55 4.07 -14.55
CA SER A 175 5.44 5.40 -13.91
C SER A 175 5.59 5.33 -12.40
N VAL A 176 5.09 4.25 -11.79
CA VAL A 176 5.17 4.00 -10.36
C VAL A 176 6.56 3.48 -10.01
N ASP A 177 7.11 2.54 -10.77
CA ASP A 177 8.41 1.91 -10.48
C ASP A 177 9.56 2.89 -10.47
N VAL A 178 9.63 3.79 -11.46
CA VAL A 178 10.67 4.82 -11.52
C VAL A 178 10.64 5.71 -10.27
N ARG A 179 9.44 6.00 -9.74
CA ARG A 179 9.26 6.88 -8.58
C ARG A 179 9.44 6.13 -7.26
N GLY A 180 8.94 4.90 -7.18
CA GLY A 180 9.10 4.03 -6.03
C GLY A 180 10.58 3.72 -5.78
N ALA A 181 11.34 3.40 -6.82
CA ALA A 181 12.79 3.19 -6.70
C ALA A 181 13.51 4.45 -6.20
N ARG A 182 13.14 5.63 -6.70
CA ARG A 182 13.69 6.91 -6.21
C ARG A 182 13.33 7.19 -4.75
N LEU A 183 12.10 6.89 -4.33
CA LEU A 183 11.69 7.01 -2.93
C LEU A 183 12.50 6.08 -2.04
N VAL A 184 12.71 4.83 -2.44
CA VAL A 184 13.53 3.87 -1.69
C VAL A 184 14.97 4.37 -1.55
N GLN A 185 15.56 4.94 -2.61
CA GLN A 185 16.88 5.57 -2.54
C GLN A 185 16.91 6.76 -1.58
N ALA A 186 15.89 7.62 -1.60
CA ALA A 186 15.78 8.76 -0.70
C ALA A 186 15.61 8.33 0.77
N ILE A 187 14.83 7.27 1.02
CA ILE A 187 14.67 6.66 2.35
C ILE A 187 15.99 6.09 2.85
N ALA A 188 16.73 5.36 2.00
CA ALA A 188 18.02 4.81 2.36
C ALA A 188 19.05 5.91 2.67
N ALA A 189 19.04 7.01 1.90
CA ALA A 189 19.92 8.15 2.13
C ALA A 189 19.59 8.96 3.40
N ASP A 190 18.33 8.93 3.86
CA ASP A 190 17.91 9.56 5.12
C ASP A 190 18.49 8.84 6.35
N GLY A 191 18.78 7.54 6.24
CA GLY A 191 19.52 6.77 7.25
C GLY A 191 18.77 6.44 8.55
N VAL A 192 17.61 7.06 8.81
CA VAL A 192 16.76 6.80 10.00
C VAL A 192 15.41 6.15 9.66
N LEU A 193 14.95 6.29 8.42
CA LEU A 193 13.72 5.66 7.94
C LEU A 193 14.00 4.27 7.36
N THR A 194 13.13 3.30 7.68
CA THR A 194 13.20 1.94 7.12
C THR A 194 11.86 1.54 6.54
N PRO A 195 11.79 1.02 5.29
CA PRO A 195 10.54 0.47 4.75
C PRO A 195 9.95 -0.62 5.64
N VAL A 196 8.64 -0.59 5.86
CA VAL A 196 7.93 -1.63 6.65
C VAL A 196 7.97 -2.98 5.92
N SER A 197 7.79 -2.97 4.60
CA SER A 197 7.89 -4.18 3.78
C SER A 197 9.36 -4.51 3.48
N GLY A 198 9.73 -5.77 3.68
CA GLY A 198 11.01 -6.34 3.25
C GLY A 198 11.03 -6.79 1.79
N ASP A 199 9.96 -6.54 1.03
CA ASP A 199 9.87 -6.89 -0.38
C ASP A 199 10.83 -6.03 -1.22
N ALA A 200 11.29 -6.57 -2.35
CA ALA A 200 12.06 -5.79 -3.33
C ALA A 200 11.27 -4.61 -3.93
N ARG A 201 9.94 -4.61 -3.79
CA ARG A 201 9.04 -3.57 -4.28
C ARG A 201 8.12 -3.07 -3.15
N PRO A 202 8.64 -2.32 -2.17
CA PRO A 202 7.89 -1.91 -0.97
C PRO A 202 6.90 -0.77 -1.23
N TRP A 203 6.74 -0.33 -2.49
CA TRP A 203 5.86 0.77 -2.86
C TRP A 203 4.52 0.34 -3.44
N TYR A 204 3.52 1.19 -3.24
CA TYR A 204 2.19 1.08 -3.82
C TYR A 204 1.73 2.45 -4.33
N ALA A 205 0.61 2.50 -5.05
CA ALA A 205 0.13 3.73 -5.68
C ALA A 205 -1.19 4.21 -5.08
N ALA A 206 -1.44 5.51 -5.16
CA ALA A 206 -2.71 6.15 -4.86
C ALA A 206 -3.18 6.97 -6.07
N GLY A 207 -4.37 6.67 -6.59
CA GLY A 207 -5.01 7.45 -7.66
C GLY A 207 -6.11 8.32 -7.10
N PHE A 208 -6.09 9.63 -7.37
CA PHE A 208 -7.05 10.58 -6.82
C PHE A 208 -8.18 10.94 -7.77
N ASN A 209 -7.99 10.66 -9.07
CA ASN A 209 -8.91 11.09 -10.10
C ASN A 209 -9.58 9.89 -10.76
N PRO A 210 -10.84 10.05 -11.20
CA PRO A 210 -11.55 9.02 -11.92
C PRO A 210 -10.95 8.75 -13.32
N PRO A 211 -11.32 7.62 -13.95
CA PRO A 211 -10.74 7.21 -15.23
C PRO A 211 -11.05 8.14 -16.41
N TRP A 212 -12.03 9.05 -16.31
CA TRP A 212 -12.36 10.04 -17.34
C TRP A 212 -11.60 11.38 -17.21
N THR A 213 -10.85 11.61 -16.13
CA THR A 213 -9.98 12.78 -16.01
C THR A 213 -8.88 12.74 -17.06
N LEU A 214 -8.58 13.87 -17.71
CA LEU A 214 -7.51 13.93 -18.71
C LEU A 214 -6.16 13.52 -18.08
N PRO A 215 -5.37 12.61 -18.70
CA PRO A 215 -4.17 12.09 -18.06
C PRO A 215 -3.19 13.13 -17.51
N PRO A 216 -2.88 14.24 -18.21
CA PRO A 216 -1.99 15.28 -17.68
C PRO A 216 -2.54 16.00 -16.44
N LEU A 217 -3.86 15.97 -16.23
CA LEU A 217 -4.55 16.61 -15.11
C LEU A 217 -4.86 15.63 -13.97
N ARG A 218 -4.43 14.38 -14.07
CA ARG A 218 -4.55 13.42 -12.97
C ARG A 218 -3.47 13.68 -11.95
N THR A 219 -3.85 13.60 -10.68
CA THR A 219 -2.99 13.50 -9.52
C THR A 219 -2.89 12.04 -9.12
N ASN A 220 -1.67 11.52 -9.12
CA ASN A 220 -1.34 10.22 -8.59
C ASN A 220 -0.22 10.37 -7.58
N GLU A 221 -0.09 9.41 -6.66
CA GLU A 221 1.01 9.36 -5.73
C GLU A 221 1.60 7.95 -5.65
N VAL A 222 2.89 7.88 -5.32
CA VAL A 222 3.57 6.63 -4.94
C VAL A 222 3.89 6.71 -3.46
N TYR A 223 3.54 5.65 -2.72
CA TYR A 223 3.70 5.53 -1.28
C TYR A 223 4.70 4.43 -0.95
N VAL A 224 5.58 4.70 0.01
CA VAL A 224 6.38 3.71 0.74
C VAL A 224 6.06 3.87 2.23
N GLU A 225 5.55 2.82 2.85
CA GLU A 225 5.31 2.81 4.30
C GLU A 225 6.63 2.60 5.04
N VAL A 226 6.89 3.42 6.06
CA VAL A 226 8.18 3.44 6.77
C VAL A 226 8.02 3.42 8.28
N LEU A 227 9.05 2.97 8.97
CA LEU A 227 9.27 3.17 10.39
C LEU A 227 10.32 4.25 10.58
N ASP A 228 10.17 5.07 11.62
CA ASP A 228 11.15 6.08 12.02
C ASP A 228 11.87 5.58 13.29
N ALA A 229 13.11 5.12 13.13
CA ALA A 229 13.93 4.64 14.23
C ALA A 229 14.45 5.78 15.14
N GLY A 230 14.35 7.04 14.69
CA GLY A 230 14.75 8.23 15.43
C GLY A 230 13.61 8.91 16.20
N ALA A 231 12.37 8.42 16.09
CA ALA A 231 11.24 9.01 16.78
C ALA A 231 11.30 8.78 18.31
N PRO A 232 11.07 9.81 19.15
CA PRO A 232 10.99 9.64 20.59
C PRO A 232 9.90 8.59 20.94
N ILE A 233 10.22 7.71 21.89
CA ILE A 233 9.47 6.49 22.26
C ILE A 233 7.99 6.76 22.65
N GLY A 234 7.59 8.01 22.86
CA GLY A 234 6.21 8.39 23.22
C GLY A 234 5.22 8.63 22.06
N HIS A 235 5.65 8.73 20.80
CA HIS A 235 4.77 9.13 19.68
C HIS A 235 4.74 8.17 18.48
N SER A 236 5.51 7.08 18.54
CA SER A 236 5.73 6.23 17.37
C SER A 236 4.70 5.11 17.24
N GLY A 237 3.98 4.72 18.31
CA GLY A 237 3.01 3.62 18.25
C GLY A 237 3.60 2.29 17.77
N VAL A 238 4.94 2.19 17.73
CA VAL A 238 5.66 1.05 17.17
C VAL A 238 5.67 -0.06 18.22
N SER A 239 5.00 -1.17 17.92
CA SER A 239 5.08 -2.38 18.72
C SER A 239 6.48 -3.00 18.65
N ALA A 240 6.89 -3.73 19.69
CA ALA A 240 8.19 -4.42 19.73
C ALA A 240 8.42 -5.36 18.51
N ALA A 241 7.34 -5.90 17.94
CA ALA A 241 7.39 -6.73 16.73
C ALA A 241 7.79 -5.94 15.47
N GLN A 242 7.41 -4.66 15.36
CA GLN A 242 7.79 -3.80 14.25
C GLN A 242 9.26 -3.37 14.34
N LEU A 243 9.79 -3.15 15.54
CA LEU A 243 11.23 -2.92 15.76
C LEU A 243 12.06 -4.16 15.41
N GLN A 244 11.59 -5.36 15.77
CA GLN A 244 12.24 -6.62 15.39
C GLN A 244 12.22 -6.86 13.88
N THR A 245 11.11 -6.51 13.21
CA THR A 245 11.00 -6.61 11.74
C THR A 245 11.94 -5.63 11.04
N ALA A 246 12.03 -4.38 11.53
CA ALA A 246 12.97 -3.39 11.01
C ALA A 246 14.43 -3.84 11.17
N ALA A 247 14.77 -4.38 12.34
CA ALA A 247 16.10 -4.93 12.61
C ALA A 247 16.43 -6.14 11.69
N ALA A 248 15.44 -6.99 11.40
CA ALA A 248 15.61 -8.11 10.48
C ALA A 248 15.76 -7.67 9.01
N VAL A 249 15.08 -6.60 8.59
CA VAL A 249 15.25 -6.00 7.25
C VAL A 249 16.64 -5.38 7.13
N GLN A 250 17.11 -4.64 8.14
CA GLN A 250 18.45 -4.06 8.17
C GLN A 250 19.55 -5.13 8.13
N SER A 251 19.41 -6.22 8.88
CA SER A 251 20.40 -7.31 8.87
C SER A 251 20.45 -8.03 7.52
N LYS A 252 19.29 -8.22 6.87
CA LYS A 252 19.21 -8.83 5.53
C LYS A 252 19.77 -7.91 4.44
N ALA A 253 19.50 -6.62 4.51
CA ALA A 253 20.06 -5.63 3.59
C ALA A 253 21.60 -5.52 3.73
N ALA A 254 22.12 -5.52 4.96
CA ALA A 254 23.55 -5.53 5.23
C ALA A 254 24.23 -6.84 4.76
N ALA A 255 23.58 -7.99 4.97
CA ALA A 255 24.09 -9.27 4.48
C ALA A 255 24.13 -9.33 2.95
N SER A 256 23.11 -8.79 2.27
CA SER A 256 23.06 -8.72 0.81
C SER A 256 24.11 -7.77 0.23
N SER A 257 24.34 -6.60 0.83
CA SER A 257 25.39 -5.69 0.37
C SER A 257 26.78 -6.26 0.59
N THR A 258 27.00 -6.99 1.68
CA THR A 258 28.28 -7.65 1.98
C THR A 258 28.57 -8.77 0.98
N LEU A 259 27.55 -9.57 0.64
CA LEU A 259 27.66 -10.62 -0.39
C LEU A 259 27.93 -10.04 -1.77
N GLU A 260 27.27 -8.94 -2.15
CA GLU A 260 27.54 -8.27 -3.43
C GLU A 260 28.93 -7.63 -3.49
N MET A 261 29.42 -7.06 -2.38
CA MET A 261 30.79 -6.53 -2.31
C MET A 261 31.86 -7.62 -2.36
N VAL A 262 31.61 -8.79 -1.77
CA VAL A 262 32.50 -9.96 -1.88
C VAL A 262 32.46 -10.54 -3.30
N ALA A 263 31.27 -10.66 -3.91
CA ALA A 263 31.11 -11.12 -5.29
C ALA A 263 31.73 -10.17 -6.32
N ALA A 264 31.71 -8.86 -6.05
CA ALA A 264 32.36 -7.84 -6.87
C ALA A 264 33.87 -7.69 -6.59
N GLY A 265 34.45 -8.50 -5.70
CA GLY A 265 35.88 -8.44 -5.35
C GLY A 265 36.29 -7.17 -4.60
N LEU A 266 35.34 -6.40 -4.09
CA LEU A 266 35.55 -5.13 -3.40
C LEU A 266 35.81 -5.30 -1.90
N LEU A 267 35.55 -6.48 -1.33
CA LEU A 267 35.88 -6.81 0.05
C LEU A 267 37.01 -7.86 0.09
N VAL A 268 38.24 -7.42 0.34
CA VAL A 268 39.35 -8.31 0.72
C VAL A 268 39.67 -8.05 2.19
N GLY A 269 39.34 -9.02 3.05
CA GLY A 269 39.78 -9.04 4.44
C GLY A 269 38.83 -8.37 5.44
N ALA A 270 37.80 -9.10 5.87
CA ALA A 270 37.22 -8.90 7.19
C ALA A 270 37.34 -10.22 7.95
N THR A 271 38.36 -10.32 8.80
CA THR A 271 38.58 -11.42 9.72
C THR A 271 37.43 -11.44 10.72
N VAL A 272 36.46 -12.33 10.54
CA VAL A 272 35.50 -12.65 11.61
C VAL A 272 36.29 -13.45 12.66
N ALA A 273 36.65 -12.77 13.74
CA ALA A 273 37.21 -13.43 14.91
C ALA A 273 36.16 -14.37 15.50
N GLY A 274 36.49 -15.66 15.53
CA GLY A 274 35.79 -16.65 16.36
C GLY A 274 34.97 -17.69 15.59
N ALA A 275 35.64 -18.67 14.99
CA ALA A 275 35.25 -20.08 15.01
C ALA A 275 36.29 -20.91 14.25
N SER A 276 37.20 -21.54 14.98
CA SER A 276 38.06 -22.59 14.42
C SER A 276 37.21 -23.83 14.14
N VAL A 277 36.94 -24.11 12.87
CA VAL A 277 36.41 -25.43 12.45
C VAL A 277 37.55 -26.15 11.73
N TRP A 278 38.09 -27.16 12.42
CA TRP A 278 39.01 -28.13 11.84
C TRP A 278 38.25 -29.01 10.84
N TRP A 279 38.73 -29.11 9.60
CA TRP A 279 38.24 -30.09 8.63
C TRP A 279 39.39 -31.03 8.26
N THR A 280 39.33 -32.25 8.79
CA THR A 280 40.25 -33.35 8.48
C THR A 280 39.62 -34.33 7.50
N GLY A 281 40.30 -34.59 6.38
CA GLY A 281 40.14 -35.79 5.53
C GLY A 281 38.99 -35.71 4.51
N ALA A 282 39.11 -36.15 3.26
CA ALA A 282 40.14 -36.91 2.57
C ALA A 282 39.99 -36.70 1.05
N ARG A 283 41.09 -36.73 0.29
CA ARG A 283 41.04 -36.80 -1.19
C ARG A 283 41.02 -38.27 -1.63
N PRO A 284 40.17 -38.68 -2.57
CA PRO A 284 40.38 -39.94 -3.27
C PRO A 284 41.44 -39.76 -4.36
N ARG A 285 42.48 -40.60 -4.33
CA ARG A 285 43.33 -40.90 -5.49
C ARG A 285 42.55 -41.85 -6.41
N VAL A 286 42.64 -41.62 -7.70
CA VAL A 286 42.25 -42.57 -8.75
C VAL A 286 43.51 -42.78 -9.63
N PRO A 287 43.79 -44.02 -10.07
CA PRO A 287 45.04 -44.43 -10.73
C PRO A 287 45.35 -43.71 -12.04
#